data_AF-A0A4U3M8N3-F1
#
_entry.id   AF-A0A4U3M8N3-F1
#
_cell.length_a   1.000
_cell.length_b   1.000
_cell.length_c   1.000
_cell.angle_alpha   90.00
_cell.angle_beta   90.00
_cell.angle_gamma   90.00
#
_symmetry.space_group_name_H-M   'P 1'
#
loop_
_entity.id
_entity.type
_entity.pdbx_description
1 polymer ?
#
loop_
_entity_poly.entity_id
_entity_poly.type
_entity_poly.pdbx_seq_one_letter_code
_entity_poly.pdbx_strand_id
1 'polypeptide(L)'
;MALAIAIGTVLPILTGLVTKQSWGAGFRAFVLAVLSGATGFLTELKGSFDLNTSFDLTAALLTWLLVALTGVGVHLGFLKPTGISTAVKNTLVKD
;
A
#
# COMPACT_ATOMS: atom_id res chain seq x y z
N MET A 1 9.56 2.31 -20.65
CA MET A 1 9.51 0.83 -20.61
C MET A 1 10.01 0.23 -19.30
N ALA A 2 11.23 0.52 -18.83
CA ALA A 2 11.78 -0.06 -17.60
C ALA A 2 10.88 0.17 -16.35
N LEU A 3 10.30 1.37 -16.21
CA LEU A 3 9.42 1.70 -15.09
C LEU A 3 8.12 0.88 -15.09
N ALA A 4 7.57 0.56 -16.26
CA ALA A 4 6.38 -0.29 -16.38
C ALA A 4 6.68 -1.75 -15.98
N ILE A 5 7.88 -2.25 -16.28
CA ILE A 5 8.32 -3.58 -15.85
C ILE A 5 8.51 -3.64 -14.33
N ALA A 6 9.10 -2.59 -13.74
CA ALA A 6 9.25 -2.50 -12.29
C ALA A 6 7.89 -2.52 -11.56
N ILE A 7 6.93 -1.72 -12.02
CA ILE A 7 5.59 -1.62 -11.44
C ILE A 7 4.76 -2.88 -11.69
N GLY A 8 4.74 -3.38 -12.94
CA GLY A 8 3.85 -4.45 -13.36
C GLY A 8 4.37 -5.87 -13.08
N THR A 9 5.65 -6.04 -12.75
CA THR A 9 6.25 -7.38 -12.60
C THR A 9 7.10 -7.50 -11.34
N VAL A 10 8.08 -6.61 -11.14
CA VAL A 10 9.03 -6.74 -10.01
C VAL A 10 8.33 -6.53 -8.67
N LEU A 11 7.55 -5.46 -8.52
CA LEU A 11 6.79 -5.16 -7.31
C LEU A 11 5.78 -6.28 -6.93
N PRO A 12 4.97 -6.82 -7.87
CA PRO A 12 4.12 -7.99 -7.62
C PRO A 12 4.89 -9.24 -7.17
N ILE A 13 6.07 -9.51 -7.73
CA ILE A 13 6.90 -10.65 -7.31
C ILE A 13 7.40 -10.44 -5.88
N LEU A 14 7.89 -9.25 -5.54
CA LEU A 14 8.37 -8.94 -4.19
C LEU A 14 7.24 -9.00 -3.16
N THR A 15 6.06 -8.47 -3.48
CA THR A 15 4.87 -8.60 -2.60
C THR A 15 4.45 -10.06 -2.42
N GLY A 16 4.50 -10.86 -3.49
CA GLY A 16 4.30 -12.31 -3.45
C GLY A 16 5.32 -13.04 -2.56
N LEU A 17 6.59 -12.63 -2.58
CA LEU A 17 7.64 -13.21 -1.74
C LEU A 17 7.42 -12.87 -0.27
N VAL A 18 7.15 -11.60 0.04
CA VAL A 18 6.86 -11.13 1.40
C VAL A 18 5.62 -11.81 1.98
N THR A 19 4.62 -12.10 1.13
CA THR A 19 3.41 -12.81 1.57
C THR A 19 3.62 -14.31 1.80
N LYS A 20 4.63 -14.94 1.20
CA LYS A 20 4.97 -16.35 1.47
C LYS A 20 5.83 -16.54 2.71
N GLN A 21 6.57 -15.51 3.11
CA GLN A 21 7.51 -15.63 4.21
C GLN A 21 6.82 -15.58 5.59
N SER A 22 7.25 -16.46 6.49
CA SER A 22 6.72 -16.60 7.85
C SER A 22 7.28 -15.55 8.82
N TRP A 23 7.23 -14.28 8.43
CA TRP A 23 7.57 -13.17 9.32
C TRP A 23 6.46 -12.88 10.31
N GLY A 24 6.80 -12.27 11.45
CA GLY A 24 5.81 -11.77 12.39
C GLY A 24 4.81 -10.85 11.68
N ALA A 25 3.52 -10.94 12.04
CA ALA A 25 2.43 -10.28 11.33
C ALA A 25 2.66 -8.77 11.16
N GLY A 26 3.25 -8.10 12.15
CA GLY A 26 3.59 -6.68 12.08
C GLY A 26 4.75 -6.34 11.14
N PHE A 27 5.78 -7.18 11.06
CA PHE A 27 6.89 -6.95 10.13
C PHE A 27 6.46 -7.16 8.68
N ARG A 28 5.66 -8.21 8.43
CA ARG A 28 5.04 -8.45 7.13
C ARG A 28 4.11 -7.30 6.72
N ALA A 29 3.30 -6.78 7.66
CA ALA A 29 2.47 -5.60 7.44
C ALA A 29 3.27 -4.41 6.94
N PHE A 30 4.35 -4.10 7.65
CA PHE A 30 5.19 -2.96 7.38
C PHE A 30 5.83 -3.05 6.01
N VAL A 31 6.44 -4.20 5.69
CA VAL A 31 7.07 -4.41 4.39
C VAL A 31 6.03 -4.32 3.26
N LEU A 32 4.86 -4.94 3.40
CA LEU A 32 3.80 -4.82 2.39
C LEU A 32 3.28 -3.39 2.22
N ALA A 33 3.14 -2.64 3.30
CA ALA A 33 2.69 -1.25 3.24
C ALA A 33 3.72 -0.35 2.54
N VAL A 34 5.02 -0.57 2.79
CA VAL A 34 6.12 0.10 2.09
C VAL A 34 6.11 -0.22 0.59
N LEU A 35 5.93 -1.49 0.22
CA LEU A 35 5.81 -1.88 -1.20
C LEU A 35 4.57 -1.30 -1.88
N SER A 36 3.45 -1.21 -1.16
CA SER A 36 2.22 -0.59 -1.66
C SER A 36 2.43 0.91 -1.92
N GLY A 37 3.01 1.62 -0.95
CA GLY A 37 3.40 3.02 -1.15
C GLY A 37 4.32 3.16 -2.36
N ALA A 38 5.38 2.34 -2.45
CA ALA A 38 6.36 2.42 -3.54
C ALA A 38 5.70 2.21 -4.91
N THR A 39 4.67 1.37 -4.99
CA THR A 39 3.87 1.18 -6.20
C THR A 39 3.13 2.47 -6.58
N GLY A 40 2.49 3.15 -5.62
CA GLY A 40 1.83 4.43 -5.85
C GLY A 40 2.79 5.52 -6.33
N PHE A 41 3.93 5.66 -5.66
CA PHE A 41 4.98 6.63 -6.04
C PHE A 41 5.51 6.40 -7.46
N LEU A 42 5.85 5.16 -7.80
CA LEU A 42 6.34 4.83 -9.15
C LEU A 42 5.26 5.01 -10.22
N THR A 43 3.98 4.82 -9.86
CA THR A 43 2.85 5.04 -10.77
C THR A 43 2.65 6.52 -11.07
N GLU A 44 2.71 7.39 -10.06
CA GLU A 44 2.68 8.84 -10.25
C GLU A 44 3.87 9.32 -11.07
N LEU A 45 5.08 8.83 -10.77
CA LEU A 45 6.29 9.14 -11.53
C LEU A 45 6.15 8.76 -13.01
N LYS A 46 5.64 7.54 -13.28
CA LYS A 46 5.36 7.09 -14.64
C LYS A 46 4.34 7.99 -15.32
N GLY A 47 3.27 8.38 -14.62
CA GLY A 47 2.25 9.29 -15.12
C GLY A 47 2.82 10.65 -15.51
N SER A 48 3.68 11.25 -14.67
CA SER A 48 4.35 12.52 -14.99
C SER A 48 5.27 12.41 -16.21
N PHE A 49 5.99 11.30 -16.37
CA PHE A 49 6.79 11.05 -17.57
C PHE A 49 5.93 10.89 -18.84
N ASP A 50 4.84 10.14 -18.76
CA ASP A 50 3.96 9.90 -19.91
C ASP A 50 3.20 11.18 -20.34
N LEU A 51 2.83 12.03 -19.37
CA LEU A 51 2.06 13.26 -19.60
C LEU A 51 2.94 14.51 -19.79
N ASN A 52 4.27 14.39 -19.72
CA ASN A 52 5.22 15.52 -19.73
C ASN A 52 4.85 16.61 -18.70
N THR A 53 4.34 16.21 -17.53
CA THR A 53 3.99 17.14 -16.44
C THR A 53 5.06 17.15 -15.37
N SER A 54 5.16 18.26 -14.64
CA SER A 54 6.06 18.35 -13.48
C SER A 54 5.68 17.30 -12.43
N PHE A 55 6.65 16.49 -12.02
CA PHE A 55 6.49 15.54 -10.93
C PHE A 55 6.60 16.27 -9.59
N ASP A 56 5.51 16.28 -8.82
CA ASP A 56 5.52 16.82 -7.45
C ASP A 56 6.02 15.75 -6.48
N LEU A 57 7.33 15.79 -6.22
CA LEU A 57 8.00 14.87 -5.31
C LEU A 57 7.51 14.98 -3.86
N THR A 58 7.03 16.16 -3.45
CA THR A 58 6.54 16.40 -2.08
C THR A 58 5.19 15.73 -1.89
N ALA A 59 4.27 15.94 -2.84
CA ALA A 59 2.97 15.29 -2.83
C ALA A 59 3.12 13.76 -2.90
N ALA A 60 3.97 13.26 -3.80
CA ALA A 60 4.20 11.84 -3.98
C ALA A 60 4.77 11.16 -2.72
N LEU A 61 5.72 11.82 -2.02
CA LEU A 61 6.27 11.31 -0.76
C LEU A 61 5.26 11.34 0.39
N LEU A 62 4.45 12.39 0.50
CA LEU A 62 3.39 12.47 1.53
C LEU A 62 2.33 11.39 1.31
N THR A 63 1.90 11.20 0.06
CA THR A 63 0.95 10.14 -0.30
C THR A 63 1.55 8.76 0.00
N TRP A 64 2.81 8.53 -0.37
CA TRP A 64 3.53 7.29 -0.06
C TRP A 64 3.54 6.99 1.44
N LEU A 65 3.90 8.00 2.25
CA LEU A 65 3.98 7.86 3.70
C LEU A 65 2.59 7.59 4.31
N LEU A 66 1.56 8.32 3.88
CA LEU A 66 0.19 8.13 4.34
C LEU A 66 -0.33 6.73 4.01
N VAL A 67 -0.14 6.26 2.77
CA VAL A 67 -0.52 4.90 2.35
C VAL A 67 0.23 3.85 3.18
N ALA A 68 1.52 4.03 3.42
CA ALA A 68 2.31 3.13 4.24
C ALA A 68 1.81 3.09 5.70
N LEU A 69 1.60 4.25 6.32
CA LEU A 69 1.10 4.36 7.70
C LEU A 69 -0.32 3.79 7.84
N THR A 70 -1.23 4.10 6.92
CA THR A 70 -2.58 3.54 6.91
C THR A 70 -2.55 2.02 6.72
N GLY A 71 -1.74 1.51 5.79
CA GLY A 71 -1.57 0.08 5.56
C GLY A 71 -1.07 -0.66 6.80
N VAL A 72 -0.05 -0.11 7.47
CA VAL A 72 0.46 -0.65 8.74
C VAL A 72 -0.58 -0.56 9.84
N GLY A 73 -1.27 0.57 9.99
CA GLY A 73 -2.31 0.78 11.01
C GLY A 73 -3.48 -0.20 10.87
N VAL A 74 -3.89 -0.48 9.63
CA VAL A 74 -4.91 -1.50 9.32
C VAL A 74 -4.42 -2.89 9.74
N HIS A 75 -3.19 -3.27 9.38
CA HIS A 75 -2.67 -4.62 9.68
C HIS A 75 -2.34 -4.84 11.16
N LEU A 76 -1.80 -3.83 11.86
CA LEU A 76 -1.55 -3.89 13.30
C LEU A 76 -2.84 -3.81 14.12
N GLY A 77 -3.99 -3.55 13.48
CA GLY A 77 -5.27 -3.46 14.16
C GLY A 77 -5.41 -2.20 15.00
N PHE A 78 -4.72 -1.12 14.65
CA PHE A 78 -4.93 0.21 15.26
C PHE A 78 -6.37 0.71 15.06
N LEU A 79 -7.06 0.20 14.03
CA LEU A 79 -8.48 0.42 13.77
C LEU A 79 -9.42 -0.62 14.43
N LYS A 80 -8.90 -1.61 15.18
CA LYS A 80 -9.75 -2.51 15.97
C LYS A 80 -10.57 -1.78 17.05
N PRO A 81 -10.02 -0.81 17.81
CA PRO A 81 -10.81 -0.06 18.79
C PRO A 81 -11.80 0.94 18.17
N THR A 82 -11.75 1.24 16.86
CA THR A 82 -12.70 2.17 16.24
C THR A 82 -14.07 1.54 15.94
N GLY A 83 -14.25 0.24 16.21
CA GLY A 83 -15.55 -0.43 16.12
C GLY A 83 -16.10 -0.58 14.70
N ILE A 84 -15.37 -0.13 13.68
CA ILE A 84 -15.81 -0.17 12.26
C ILE A 84 -16.07 -1.60 11.82
N SER A 85 -15.22 -2.56 12.21
CA SER A 85 -15.43 -3.98 11.89
C SER A 85 -16.70 -4.55 12.55
N THR A 86 -17.09 -4.07 13.73
CA THR A 86 -18.32 -4.49 14.42
C THR A 86 -19.54 -3.82 13.79
N ALA A 87 -19.45 -2.54 13.44
CA ALA A 87 -20.52 -1.79 12.78
C ALA A 87 -20.85 -2.37 11.39
N VAL A 88 -19.83 -2.74 10.61
CA VAL A 88 -20.02 -3.36 9.29
C VAL A 88 -20.63 -4.77 9.41
N LYS A 89 -20.26 -5.53 10.44
CA LYS A 89 -20.83 -6.86 10.68
C LYS A 89 -22.33 -6.81 11.01
N ASN A 90 -22.74 -5.85 11.84
CA ASN A 90 -24.14 -5.67 12.23
C ASN A 90 -25.03 -5.06 11.13
N THR A 91 -24.46 -4.44 10.10
CA THR A 91 -25.24 -3.85 8.99
C THR A 91 -25.38 -4.78 7.78
N LEU A 92 -24.36 -5.60 7.50
CA LEU A 92 -24.35 -6.53 6.35
C LEU A 92 -24.85 -7.94 6.69
N VAL A 93 -24.76 -8.37 7.94
CA VAL A 93 -25.40 -9.61 8.41
C VAL A 93 -26.58 -9.21 9.28
N LYS A 94 -27.75 -9.09 8.67
CA LYS A 94 -29.02 -9.16 9.39
C LYS A 94 -29.46 -10.62 9.36
N ASP A 95 -29.55 -11.24 10.54
CA ASP A 95 -30.42 -12.40 10.75
C ASP A 95 -31.86 -12.08 10.33
#